data_AF-A0A0C9WQV1-F1
#
_entry.id   AF-A0A0C9WQV1-F1
#
_cell.length_a   1.000
_cell.length_b   1.000
_cell.length_c   1.000
_cell.angle_alpha   90.00
_cell.angle_beta   90.00
_cell.angle_gamma   90.00
#
_symmetry.space_group_name_H-M   'P 1'
#
loop_
_entity.id
_entity.type
_entity.pdbx_description
1 polymer ?
#
loop_
_entity_poly.entity_id
_entity_poly.type
_entity_poly.pdbx_seq_one_letter_code
_entity_poly.pdbx_strand_id
1 'polypeptide(L)' 'DRTFKSRLFLALNTADGPAMASLSGLVGHHGKFGCRLYCPTPGRHKPNGSHYYPALLKPVDYTMAGCDHPDLS' A
#
# COMPACT_ATOMS: atom_id res chain seq x y z
N ASP A 1 13.34 23.21 -9.76
CA ASP A 1 12.70 21.96 -9.28
C ASP A 1 12.10 22.23 -7.90
N ARG A 2 10.87 21.79 -7.62
CA ARG A 2 10.20 22.08 -6.32
C ARG A 2 9.56 20.81 -5.77
N THR A 3 10.23 20.19 -4.81
CA THR A 3 9.72 19.01 -4.09
C THR A 3 8.62 19.44 -3.12
N PHE A 4 7.38 19.01 -3.37
CA PHE A 4 6.29 19.17 -2.40
C PHE A 4 6.32 17.99 -1.40
N LYS A 5 6.46 18.29 -0.11
CA LYS A 5 6.36 17.29 0.97
C LYS A 5 5.11 17.58 1.80
N SER A 6 4.07 16.78 1.62
CA SER A 6 2.90 16.79 2.51
C SER A 6 3.26 16.11 3.83
N ARG A 7 3.02 16.79 4.96
CA ARG A 7 3.18 16.24 6.32
C ARG A 7 1.81 16.16 6.97
N LEU A 8 0.95 15.29 6.44
CA LEU A 8 -0.39 15.10 6.98
C LEU A 8 -0.29 14.67 8.45
N PHE A 9 -1.00 15.37 9.35
CA PHE A 9 -1.05 15.08 10.77
C PHE A 9 -2.50 14.96 11.22
N LEU A 10 -2.89 13.77 11.69
CA LEU A 10 -4.17 13.55 12.36
C LEU A 10 -3.91 13.46 13.86
N ALA A 11 -4.29 14.50 14.60
CA ALA A 11 -4.02 14.61 16.04
C ALA A 11 -4.94 13.72 16.89
N LEU A 12 -6.22 13.65 16.53
CA LEU A 12 -7.26 12.95 17.26
C LEU A 12 -8.20 12.31 16.25
N ASN A 13 -8.26 10.98 16.25
CA ASN A 13 -9.11 10.19 15.37
C ASN A 13 -10.12 9.40 16.21
N THR A 14 -10.87 10.11 17.04
CA THR A 14 -11.72 9.55 18.10
C THR A 14 -13.11 9.16 17.60
N ALA A 15 -13.69 8.14 18.22
CA ALA A 15 -14.99 7.56 17.90
C ALA A 15 -15.89 7.43 19.13
N ASP A 16 -17.16 7.82 19.04
CA ASP A 16 -18.16 7.57 20.10
C ASP A 16 -19.39 6.77 19.63
N GLY A 17 -19.51 6.46 18.33
CA GLY A 17 -20.71 5.87 17.73
C GLY A 17 -20.48 4.58 16.95
N PRO A 18 -21.46 3.65 16.92
CA PRO A 18 -21.45 2.49 16.04
C PRO A 18 -21.49 2.94 14.56
N ALA A 19 -20.78 2.22 13.69
CA ALA A 19 -20.56 2.50 12.26
C ALA A 19 -19.51 3.58 11.89
N MET A 20 -18.56 3.88 12.77
CA MET A 20 -17.39 4.66 12.35
C MET A 20 -16.62 4.00 11.20
N ALA A 21 -16.27 4.79 10.19
CA ALA A 21 -15.35 4.37 9.13
C ALA A 21 -13.98 3.99 9.74
N SER A 22 -13.58 2.73 9.56
CA SER A 22 -12.28 2.25 10.00
C SER A 22 -11.16 3.02 9.29
N LEU A 23 -10.42 3.84 10.04
CA LEU A 23 -9.23 4.55 9.57
C LEU A 23 -8.00 3.68 9.86
N SER A 24 -7.64 2.87 8.88
CA SER A 24 -6.58 1.87 9.00
C SER A 24 -5.21 2.34 8.54
N GLY A 25 -5.10 3.56 7.99
CA GLY A 25 -3.88 4.04 7.32
C GLY A 25 -3.50 3.22 6.09
N LEU A 26 -4.33 2.25 5.70
CA LEU A 26 -4.11 1.44 4.53
C LEU A 26 -4.46 2.22 3.27
N VAL A 27 -3.68 1.99 2.23
CA VAL A 27 -4.04 2.35 0.87
C VAL A 27 -5.09 1.35 0.35
N GLY A 28 -5.97 1.80 -0.54
CA GLY A 28 -7.00 0.95 -1.14
C GLY A 28 -6.43 -0.23 -1.93
N HIS A 29 -7.28 -0.98 -2.62
CA HIS A 29 -6.90 -2.22 -3.32
C HIS A 29 -5.68 -2.11 -4.28
N HIS A 30 -5.43 -0.92 -4.83
CA HIS A 30 -4.27 -0.64 -5.70
C HIS A 30 -2.98 -0.28 -4.94
N GLY A 31 -3.01 -0.25 -3.62
CA GLY A 31 -1.88 0.07 -2.77
C GLY A 31 -0.97 -1.12 -2.52
N LYS A 32 0.24 -0.84 -2.02
CA LYS A 32 1.24 -1.87 -1.69
C LYS A 32 0.71 -2.95 -0.76
N PHE A 33 -0.19 -2.62 0.16
CA PHE A 33 -0.81 -3.55 1.11
C PHE A 33 -2.34 -3.51 1.00
N GLY A 34 -2.88 -3.93 -0.15
CA GLY A 34 -4.31 -3.82 -0.46
C GLY A 34 -5.20 -5.00 -0.03
N CYS A 35 -4.62 -6.13 0.40
CA CYS A 35 -5.34 -7.39 0.67
C CYS A 35 -6.24 -7.35 1.91
N ARG A 36 -5.71 -6.94 3.07
CA ARG A 36 -6.45 -6.86 4.34
C ARG A 36 -5.75 -5.95 5.35
N LEU A 37 -6.52 -5.48 6.33
CA LEU A 37 -6.01 -5.00 7.62
C LEU A 37 -4.94 -5.96 8.16
N TYR A 38 -3.72 -5.46 8.32
CA TYR A 38 -2.54 -6.17 8.80
C TYR A 38 -2.02 -7.33 7.93
N CYS A 39 -2.41 -7.37 6.65
CA CYS A 39 -1.82 -8.29 5.68
C CYS A 39 -0.34 -7.91 5.47
N PRO A 40 0.63 -8.76 5.84
CA PRO A 40 2.05 -8.45 5.66
C PRO A 40 2.49 -8.62 4.20
N THR A 41 1.64 -9.17 3.34
CA THR A 41 1.94 -9.52 1.95
C THR A 41 1.92 -8.28 1.06
N PRO A 42 3.08 -7.78 0.59
CA PRO A 42 3.12 -6.68 -0.35
C PRO A 42 2.68 -7.12 -1.75
N GLY A 43 2.00 -6.24 -2.47
CA GLY A 43 1.78 -6.35 -3.91
C GLY A 43 3.01 -5.90 -4.71
N ARG A 44 3.00 -6.19 -6.02
CA ARG A 44 4.02 -5.79 -7.00
C ARG A 44 3.59 -4.51 -7.71
N HIS A 45 4.45 -3.49 -7.71
CA HIS A 45 4.17 -2.23 -8.41
C HIS A 45 4.29 -2.39 -9.93
N LYS A 46 3.31 -1.92 -10.70
CA LYS A 46 3.39 -1.92 -12.16
C LYS A 46 4.42 -0.86 -12.63
N PRO A 47 5.44 -1.24 -13.43
CA PRO A 47 6.37 -0.26 -13.98
C PRO A 47 5.60 0.79 -14.79
N ASN A 48 5.95 2.06 -14.59
CA ASN A 48 5.28 3.22 -15.21
C ASN A 48 3.77 3.33 -14.91
N GLY A 49 3.27 2.63 -13.90
CA GLY A 49 1.93 2.78 -13.36
C GLY A 49 1.94 3.34 -11.94
N SER A 50 0.75 3.54 -11.36
CA SER A 50 0.56 3.90 -9.95
C SER A 50 0.06 2.74 -9.09
N HIS A 51 -0.23 1.59 -9.72
CA HIS A 51 -0.94 0.48 -9.11
C HIS A 51 -0.01 -0.63 -8.67
N TYR A 52 -0.38 -1.26 -7.56
CA TYR A 52 0.17 -2.51 -7.08
C TYR A 52 -0.81 -3.64 -7.38
N TYR A 53 -0.28 -4.78 -7.78
CA TYR A 53 -1.04 -6.00 -8.04
C TYR A 53 -0.68 -7.08 -7.02
N PRO A 54 -1.67 -7.86 -6.53
CA PRO A 54 -1.41 -8.97 -5.63
C PRO A 54 -0.79 -10.13 -6.43
N ALA A 55 0.53 -10.09 -6.60
CA ALA A 55 1.30 -11.12 -7.29
C ALA A 55 2.32 -11.72 -6.32
N LEU A 56 2.08 -12.97 -5.93
CA LEU A 56 2.96 -13.73 -5.02
C LEU A 56 4.29 -14.07 -5.69
N LEU A 57 4.25 -14.36 -6.99
CA LEU A 57 5.43 -14.63 -7.80
C LEU A 57 6.02 -13.33 -8.36
N LYS A 58 7.36 -13.25 -8.38
CA LYS A 58 8.10 -12.17 -9.02
C LYS A 58 7.99 -12.34 -10.54
N PRO A 59 7.53 -11.32 -11.29
CA PRO A 59 7.51 -11.41 -12.74
C PRO A 59 8.92 -11.54 -13.32
N VAL A 60 9.02 -12.11 -14.52
CA VAL A 60 10.29 -12.21 -15.26
C VAL A 60 10.75 -10.82 -15.68
N ASP A 61 12.07 -10.58 -15.64
CA ASP A 61 12.71 -9.29 -15.96
C ASP A 61 12.13 -8.08 -15.21
N TYR A 62 11.64 -8.33 -13.99
CA TYR A 62 11.07 -7.30 -13.13
C TYR A 62 12.08 -6.83 -12.09
N THR A 63 12.41 -5.54 -12.12
CA THR A 63 13.19 -4.87 -11.08
C THR A 63 12.53 -3.55 -10.74
N MET A 64 12.09 -3.41 -9.50
CA MET A 64 11.39 -2.22 -9.04
C MET A 64 11.80 -1.89 -7.61
N ALA A 65 12.37 -0.70 -7.41
CA ALA A 65 12.84 -0.24 -6.11
C ALA A 65 11.72 -0.35 -5.06
N GLY A 66 12.00 -1.02 -3.95
CA GLY A 66 11.04 -1.24 -2.87
C GLY A 66 9.94 -2.28 -3.15
N CYS A 67 9.94 -2.94 -4.32
CA CYS A 67 9.03 -4.03 -4.69
C CYS A 67 9.76 -5.27 -5.23
N ASP A 68 11.06 -5.39 -5.03
CA ASP A 68 11.92 -6.43 -5.63
C ASP A 68 12.09 -7.71 -4.79
N HIS A 69 11.19 -7.92 -3.82
CA HIS A 69 11.23 -9.08 -2.91
C HIS A 69 11.15 -10.43 -3.65
N PRO A 70 11.63 -11.54 -3.07
CA PRO A 70 11.44 -12.88 -3.65
C PRO A 70 9.96 -13.29 -3.67
N ASP A 71 9.70 -14.48 -4.21
CA ASP A 71 8.39 -15.11 -4.20
C ASP A 71 7.87 -15.30 -2.76
N LEU A 72 6.56 -15.22 -2.60
CA LEU A 72 5.86 -15.40 -1.34
C LEU A 72 4.96 -16.65 -1.42
N SER A 73 4.88 -17.42 -0.32
CA SER A 73 4.08 -18.65 -0.20
C SER A 73 2.80 -18.44 0.61
#